data_AF-A0A968MID6-F1
#
_entry.id   AF-A0A968MID6-F1
#
_cell.length_a   1.000
_cell.length_b   1.000
_cell.length_c   1.000
_cell.angle_alpha   90.00
_cell.angle_beta   90.00
_cell.angle_gamma   90.00
#
_symmetry.space_group_name_H-M   'P 1'
#
loop_
_entity.id
_entity.type
_entity.pdbx_description
1 polymer ?
#
loop_
_entity_poly.entity_id
_entity_poly.type
_entity_poly.pdbx_seq_one_letter_code
_entity_poly.pdbx_strand_id
1 'polypeptide(L)'
;MSDESANQYTELTEHEYTILLAELDEANATNRRLRRQLKKAEDAAAEAARAHAKMVETLTETMRENTALMIERDMWKVRAQRAIAFEPDDAEFDLSSLLGMPSMTEAEVRTIRKAIARLHHPDAGGDAERMKRWNAALDRLEKRL
;
A
#
# COMPACT_ATOMS: atom_id res chain seq x y z
N MET A 1 -28.65 -72.60 -33.23
CA MET A 1 -29.03 -71.23 -33.66
C MET A 1 -29.62 -70.39 -32.52
N SER A 2 -30.41 -70.94 -31.57
CA SER A 2 -30.92 -70.16 -30.43
C SER A 2 -29.92 -69.94 -29.27
N ASP A 3 -28.94 -70.84 -29.07
CA ASP A 3 -27.91 -70.68 -28.02
C ASP A 3 -26.84 -69.65 -28.39
N GLU A 4 -26.49 -69.53 -29.67
CA GLU A 4 -25.50 -68.55 -30.15
C GLU A 4 -25.97 -67.12 -29.99
N SER A 5 -27.25 -66.85 -30.26
CA SER A 5 -27.82 -65.52 -30.08
C SER A 5 -27.91 -65.15 -28.60
N ALA A 6 -28.33 -66.07 -27.73
CA ALA A 6 -28.39 -65.83 -26.28
C ALA A 6 -27.00 -65.54 -25.68
N ASN A 7 -25.97 -66.25 -26.13
CA ASN A 7 -24.59 -66.01 -25.71
C ASN A 7 -24.06 -64.64 -26.19
N GLN A 8 -24.37 -64.27 -27.43
CA GLN A 8 -23.99 -62.99 -28.01
C GLN A 8 -24.66 -61.78 -27.32
N TYR A 9 -25.93 -61.91 -26.91
CA TYR A 9 -26.60 -60.87 -26.12
C TYR A 9 -26.00 -60.71 -24.73
N THR A 10 -25.57 -61.82 -24.10
CA THR A 10 -24.94 -61.79 -22.77
C THR A 10 -23.58 -61.08 -22.83
N GLU A 11 -22.75 -61.41 -23.83
CA GLU A 11 -21.46 -60.75 -24.07
C GLU A 11 -21.61 -59.25 -24.38
N LEU A 12 -22.64 -58.86 -25.14
CA LEU A 12 -22.96 -57.46 -25.40
C LEU A 12 -23.31 -56.70 -24.11
N THR A 13 -24.16 -57.27 -23.25
CA THR A 13 -24.51 -56.64 -21.97
C THR A 13 -23.34 -56.56 -20.98
N GLU A 14 -22.45 -57.56 -20.96
CA GLU A 14 -21.24 -57.51 -20.14
C GLU A 14 -20.29 -56.41 -20.64
N HIS A 15 -20.14 -56.28 -21.95
CA HIS A 15 -19.34 -55.22 -22.54
C HIS A 15 -19.89 -53.82 -22.20
N GLU A 16 -21.19 -53.60 -22.38
CA GLU A 16 -21.85 -52.34 -22.00
C GLU A 16 -21.69 -52.02 -20.52
N TYR A 17 -21.82 -53.01 -19.64
CA TYR A 17 -21.61 -52.84 -18.20
C TYR A 17 -20.16 -52.41 -17.88
N THR A 18 -19.16 -52.99 -18.56
CA THR A 18 -17.76 -52.60 -18.37
C THR A 18 -17.46 -51.18 -18.83
N ILE A 19 -18.09 -50.73 -19.93
CA ILE A 19 -17.98 -49.35 -20.40
C ILE A 19 -18.58 -48.39 -19.37
N LEU A 20 -19.79 -48.68 -18.88
CA LEU A 20 -20.44 -47.84 -17.88
C LEU A 20 -19.64 -47.72 -16.57
N LEU A 21 -19.00 -48.81 -16.13
CA LEU A 21 -18.11 -48.77 -14.97
C LEU A 21 -16.88 -47.87 -15.22
N ALA A 22 -16.27 -47.96 -16.40
CA ALA A 22 -15.14 -47.11 -16.75
C ALA A 22 -15.53 -45.62 -16.81
N GLU A 23 -16.69 -45.30 -17.40
CA GLU A 23 -17.24 -43.94 -17.43
C GLU A 23 -17.55 -43.42 -16.03
N LEU A 24 -18.11 -44.27 -15.15
CA LEU A 24 -18.38 -43.91 -13.76
C LEU A 24 -17.09 -43.60 -12.99
N ASP A 25 -16.04 -44.41 -13.20
CA ASP A 25 -14.73 -44.20 -12.58
C ASP A 25 -14.06 -42.92 -13.07
N GLU A 26 -14.14 -42.64 -14.38
CA GLU A 26 -13.64 -41.40 -14.98
C GLU A 26 -14.41 -40.18 -14.44
N ALA A 27 -15.73 -40.26 -14.37
CA ALA A 27 -16.57 -39.21 -13.82
C ALA A 27 -16.22 -38.95 -12.35
N ASN A 28 -16.02 -40.00 -11.54
CA ASN A 28 -15.61 -39.90 -10.14
C ASN A 28 -14.21 -39.29 -9.99
N ALA A 29 -13.25 -39.68 -10.84
CA ALA A 29 -11.91 -39.10 -10.86
C ALA A 29 -11.96 -37.60 -11.19
N THR A 30 -12.76 -37.23 -12.19
CA THR A 30 -12.98 -35.84 -12.60
C THR A 30 -13.64 -35.03 -11.50
N ASN A 31 -14.66 -35.57 -10.83
CA ASN A 31 -15.34 -34.90 -9.72
C ASN A 31 -14.37 -34.61 -8.56
N ARG A 32 -13.54 -35.60 -8.20
CA ARG A 32 -12.49 -35.43 -7.18
C ARG A 32 -11.49 -34.33 -7.56
N ARG A 33 -11.08 -34.27 -8.83
CA ARG A 33 -10.17 -33.22 -9.34
C ARG A 33 -10.82 -31.84 -9.27
N LEU A 34 -12.05 -31.69 -9.77
CA LEU A 34 -12.78 -30.42 -9.77
C LEU A 34 -13.01 -29.90 -8.35
N ARG A 35 -13.38 -30.78 -7.40
CA ARG A 35 -13.52 -30.39 -5.98
C ARG A 35 -12.21 -29.85 -5.39
N ARG A 36 -11.06 -30.45 -5.74
CA ARG A 36 -9.75 -29.95 -5.29
C ARG A 36 -9.41 -28.60 -5.92
N GLN A 37 -9.75 -28.40 -7.20
CA GLN A 37 -9.54 -27.13 -7.89
C GLN A 37 -10.43 -26.03 -7.32
N LEU A 38 -11.70 -26.34 -7.06
CA LEU A 38 -12.64 -25.43 -6.43
C LEU A 38 -12.14 -24.99 -5.05
N LYS A 39 -11.74 -25.95 -4.21
CA LYS A 39 -11.18 -25.64 -2.89
C LYS A 39 -9.95 -24.73 -2.98
N LYS A 40 -9.03 -24.98 -3.91
CA LYS A 40 -7.87 -24.10 -4.14
C LYS A 40 -8.28 -22.68 -4.55
N ALA A 41 -9.31 -22.55 -5.39
CA ALA A 41 -9.81 -21.26 -5.82
C ALA A 41 -10.50 -20.52 -4.67
N GLU A 42 -11.27 -21.22 -3.84
CA GLU A 42 -11.89 -20.67 -2.62
C GLU A 42 -10.83 -20.18 -1.63
N ASP A 43 -9.80 -20.99 -1.37
CA ASP A 43 -8.69 -20.62 -0.48
C ASP A 43 -7.94 -19.38 -1.00
N ALA A 44 -7.67 -19.31 -2.30
CA ALA A 44 -7.02 -18.17 -2.93
C ALA A 44 -7.90 -16.90 -2.88
N ALA A 45 -9.21 -17.03 -3.12
CA ALA A 45 -10.15 -15.91 -3.02
C ALA A 45 -10.27 -15.40 -1.58
N ALA A 46 -10.27 -16.29 -0.60
CA ALA A 46 -10.30 -15.93 0.82
C ALA A 46 -9.03 -15.16 1.23
N GLU A 47 -7.86 -15.57 0.74
CA GLU A 47 -6.61 -14.84 1.00
C GLU A 47 -6.60 -13.47 0.31
N ALA A 48 -7.05 -13.40 -0.94
CA ALA A 48 -7.18 -12.12 -1.65
C ALA A 48 -8.12 -11.15 -0.92
N ALA A 49 -9.24 -11.65 -0.38
CA ALA A 49 -10.17 -10.84 0.41
C ALA A 49 -9.53 -10.31 1.70
N ARG A 50 -8.74 -11.14 2.41
CA ARG A 50 -7.99 -10.71 3.60
C ARG A 50 -6.95 -9.65 3.27
N ALA A 51 -6.18 -9.85 2.20
CA ALA A 51 -5.19 -8.89 1.75
C ALA A 51 -5.83 -7.55 1.34
N HIS A 52 -6.95 -7.60 0.63
CA HIS A 52 -7.70 -6.41 0.26
C HIS A 52 -8.23 -5.66 1.48
N ALA A 53 -8.79 -6.35 2.47
CA ALA A 53 -9.27 -5.73 3.70
C ALA A 53 -8.13 -4.97 4.43
N LYS A 54 -6.96 -5.59 4.56
CA LYS A 54 -5.78 -4.97 5.18
C LYS A 54 -5.27 -3.75 4.38
N MET A 55 -5.34 -3.82 3.05
CA MET A 55 -4.97 -2.70 2.18
C MET A 55 -5.91 -1.53 2.38
N VAL A 56 -7.22 -1.78 2.41
CA VAL A 56 -8.22 -0.74 2.67
C VAL A 56 -7.99 -0.09 4.02
N GLU A 57 -7.75 -0.87 5.07
CA GLU A 57 -7.44 -0.35 6.41
C GLU A 57 -6.21 0.57 6.39
N THR A 58 -5.09 0.10 5.81
CA THR A 58 -3.86 0.89 5.67
C THR A 58 -4.09 2.19 4.90
N LEU A 59 -4.84 2.12 3.79
CA LEU A 59 -5.16 3.29 2.98
C LEU A 59 -6.02 4.30 3.73
N THR A 60 -7.03 3.83 4.48
CA THR A 60 -7.89 4.71 5.27
C THR A 60 -7.13 5.41 6.38
N GLU A 61 -6.22 4.72 7.07
CA GLU A 61 -5.40 5.33 8.11
C GLU A 61 -4.42 6.34 7.51
N THR A 62 -3.76 5.99 6.41
CA THR A 62 -2.86 6.91 5.68
C THR A 62 -3.61 8.17 5.23
N MET A 63 -4.84 8.03 4.72
CA MET A 63 -5.66 9.18 4.34
C MET A 63 -6.04 10.05 5.53
N ARG A 64 -6.34 9.44 6.68
CA ARG A 64 -6.65 10.15 7.92
C ARG A 64 -5.43 10.95 8.41
N GLU A 65 -4.27 10.31 8.49
CA GLU A 65 -3.01 10.96 8.87
C GLU A 65 -2.67 12.10 7.91
N ASN A 66 -2.82 11.87 6.60
CA ASN A 66 -2.57 12.90 5.59
C ASN A 66 -3.50 14.12 5.78
N THR A 67 -4.78 13.88 6.07
CA THR A 67 -5.75 14.94 6.36
C THR A 67 -5.35 15.75 7.59
N ALA A 68 -4.93 15.08 8.67
CA ALA A 68 -4.44 15.76 9.88
C ALA A 68 -3.20 16.62 9.58
N LEU A 69 -2.22 16.08 8.84
CA LEU A 69 -1.02 16.81 8.44
C LEU A 69 -1.34 17.98 7.50
N MET A 70 -2.34 17.86 6.62
CA MET A 70 -2.78 18.96 5.77
C MET A 70 -3.38 20.11 6.57
N ILE A 71 -4.23 19.80 7.56
CA ILE A 71 -4.81 20.80 8.46
C ILE A 71 -3.70 21.50 9.25
N GLU A 72 -2.76 20.73 9.81
CA GLU A 72 -1.64 21.27 10.56
C GLU A 72 -0.75 22.18 9.68
N ARG A 73 -0.40 21.72 8.48
CA ARG A 73 0.34 22.51 7.49
C ARG A 73 -0.35 23.83 7.19
N ASP A 74 -1.67 23.82 6.99
CA ASP A 74 -2.40 25.03 6.63
C ASP A 74 -2.52 26.01 7.81
N MET A 75 -2.67 25.49 9.04
CA MET A 75 -2.53 26.29 10.25
C MET A 75 -1.15 26.96 10.32
N TRP A 76 -0.07 26.22 10.08
CA TRP A 76 1.29 26.77 10.11
C TRP A 76 1.53 27.80 9.00
N LYS A 77 0.98 27.58 7.79
CA LYS A 77 1.04 28.57 6.71
C LYS A 77 0.38 29.89 7.10
N VAL A 78 -0.81 29.83 7.71
CA VAL A 78 -1.51 31.05 8.17
C VAL A 78 -0.70 31.76 9.25
N ARG A 79 -0.11 31.03 10.19
CA ARG A 79 0.79 31.61 11.21
C ARG A 79 2.00 32.29 10.58
N ALA A 80 2.66 31.64 9.63
CA ALA A 80 3.82 32.20 8.93
C ALA A 80 3.46 33.44 8.11
N GLN A 81 2.34 33.42 7.39
CA GLN A 81 1.86 34.59 6.65
C GLN A 81 1.57 35.77 7.57
N ARG A 82 0.98 35.52 8.75
CA ARG A 82 0.75 36.57 9.75
C ARG A 82 2.07 37.10 10.30
N ALA A 83 3.03 36.24 10.63
CA ALA A 83 4.34 36.70 11.11
C ALA A 83 5.02 37.63 10.08
N ILE A 84 5.03 37.24 8.81
CA ILE A 84 5.59 38.05 7.72
C ILE A 84 4.84 39.38 7.55
N ALA A 85 3.51 39.39 7.68
CA ALA A 85 2.70 40.60 7.50
C ALA A 85 2.85 41.63 8.63
N PHE A 86 3.36 41.23 9.80
CA PHE A 86 3.55 42.09 10.97
C PHE A 86 5.02 42.43 11.26
N GLU A 87 5.98 41.84 10.51
CA GLU A 87 7.40 42.18 10.59
C GLU A 87 7.75 43.29 9.59
N PRO A 88 8.41 44.39 10.01
CA PRO A 88 8.93 45.40 9.06
C PRO A 88 10.01 44.78 8.17
N ASP A 89 10.21 45.32 6.96
CA ASP A 89 11.10 44.77 5.89
C ASP A 89 12.55 44.43 6.33
N ASP A 90 13.01 44.95 7.48
CA ASP A 90 14.34 44.73 8.05
C ASP A 90 14.36 43.87 9.32
N ALA A 91 13.22 43.34 9.78
CA ALA A 91 13.16 42.47 10.95
C ALA A 91 13.61 41.04 10.58
N GLU A 92 14.64 40.58 11.28
CA GLU A 92 15.14 39.22 11.19
C GLU A 92 14.06 38.22 11.66
N PHE A 93 13.41 37.50 10.72
CA PHE A 93 12.39 36.49 11.01
C PHE A 93 12.83 35.53 12.13
N ASP A 94 12.17 35.61 13.28
CA ASP A 94 12.46 34.75 14.43
C ASP A 94 11.55 33.52 14.43
N LEU A 95 12.11 32.38 14.00
CA LEU A 95 11.41 31.11 13.95
C LEU A 95 10.97 30.63 15.35
N SER A 96 11.69 31.02 16.42
CA SER A 96 11.32 30.66 17.80
C SER A 96 10.03 31.36 18.24
N SER A 97 9.84 32.62 17.86
CA SER A 97 8.60 33.37 18.04
C SER A 97 7.42 32.74 17.26
N LEU A 98 7.66 32.27 16.03
CA LEU A 98 6.64 31.59 15.21
C LEU A 98 6.17 30.27 15.83
N LEU A 99 7.10 29.48 16.36
CA LEU A 99 6.84 28.15 16.89
C LEU A 99 6.36 28.16 18.35
N GLY A 100 6.46 29.30 19.05
CA GLY A 100 6.15 29.40 20.47
C GLY A 100 6.99 28.46 21.35
N MET A 101 8.16 28.05 20.85
CA MET A 101 9.04 27.04 21.43
C MET A 101 10.38 27.67 21.84
N PRO A 102 11.03 27.18 22.90
CA PRO A 102 12.41 27.57 23.20
C PRO A 102 13.31 27.27 22.01
N SER A 103 14.41 28.02 21.89
CA SER A 103 15.41 27.90 20.82
C SER A 103 15.65 26.44 20.42
N MET A 104 15.49 26.16 19.13
CA MET A 104 15.63 24.84 18.53
C MET A 104 17.01 24.24 18.85
N THR A 105 17.16 22.94 19.08
CA THR A 105 18.48 22.36 19.35
C THR A 105 19.24 22.05 18.05
N GLU A 106 20.57 22.02 18.09
CA GLU A 106 21.40 21.66 16.91
C GLU A 106 21.04 20.26 16.38
N ALA A 107 20.69 19.34 17.27
CA ALA A 107 20.25 17.99 16.93
C ALA A 107 18.94 17.97 16.11
N GLU A 108 18.00 18.85 16.45
CA GLU A 108 16.72 18.99 15.73
C GLU A 108 16.94 19.58 14.34
N VAL A 109 17.77 20.64 14.23
CA VAL A 109 18.12 21.24 12.93
C VAL A 109 18.78 20.22 12.01
N ARG A 110 19.72 19.41 12.54
CA ARG A 110 20.37 18.33 11.78
C ARG A 110 19.39 17.23 11.37
N THR A 111 18.41 16.92 12.20
CA THR A 111 17.36 15.93 11.89
C THR A 111 16.46 16.43 10.77
N ILE A 112 16.06 17.70 10.82
CA ILE A 112 15.26 18.33 9.75
C ILE A 112 16.06 18.40 8.45
N ARG A 113 17.35 18.75 8.50
CA ARG A 113 18.23 18.75 7.32
C ARG A 113 18.27 17.38 6.64
N LYS A 114 18.42 16.30 7.42
CA LYS A 114 18.37 14.92 6.90
C LYS A 114 17.01 14.56 6.31
N ALA A 115 15.92 14.98 6.94
CA ALA A 115 14.56 14.73 6.45
C ALA A 115 14.31 15.44 5.11
N ILE A 116 14.66 16.72 5.01
CA ILE A 116 14.53 17.52 3.79
C ILE A 116 15.40 16.96 2.67
N ALA A 117 16.64 16.55 2.97
CA ALA A 117 17.51 15.90 1.98
C ALA A 117 16.82 14.66 1.41
N ARG A 118 16.23 13.80 2.24
CA ARG A 118 15.49 12.61 1.74
C ARG A 118 14.32 12.97 0.82
N LEU A 119 13.64 14.10 1.03
CA LEU A 119 12.50 14.52 0.21
C LEU A 119 12.90 15.29 -1.06
N HIS A 120 14.00 16.02 -1.04
CA HIS A 120 14.32 17.02 -2.08
C HIS A 120 15.72 16.89 -2.66
N HIS A 121 16.48 15.83 -2.35
CA HIS A 121 17.79 15.62 -2.95
C HIS A 121 17.70 15.56 -4.48
N PRO A 122 18.53 16.29 -5.22
CA PRO A 122 18.52 16.28 -6.69
C PRO A 122 18.67 14.86 -7.27
N ASP A 123 19.53 14.04 -6.66
CA ASP A 123 19.78 12.66 -7.10
C ASP A 123 18.59 11.72 -6.90
N ALA A 124 17.62 12.10 -6.05
CA ALA A 124 16.37 11.37 -5.85
C ALA A 124 15.22 11.91 -6.74
N GLY A 125 15.54 12.79 -7.71
CA GLY A 125 14.55 13.48 -8.54
C GLY A 125 13.94 14.72 -7.87
N GLY A 126 14.57 15.24 -6.80
CA GLY A 126 14.12 16.41 -6.07
C GLY A 126 14.47 17.75 -6.73
N ASP A 127 13.78 18.81 -6.33
CA ASP A 127 13.98 20.18 -6.80
C ASP A 127 15.21 20.83 -6.14
N ALA A 128 16.28 21.01 -6.93
CA ALA A 128 17.55 21.58 -6.46
C ALA A 128 17.42 23.01 -5.91
N GLU A 129 16.53 23.83 -6.49
CA GLU A 129 16.28 25.19 -6.01
C GLU A 129 15.56 25.19 -4.66
N ARG A 130 14.64 24.24 -4.48
CA ARG A 130 13.98 24.02 -3.19
C ARG A 130 14.96 23.55 -2.12
N MET A 131 15.89 22.64 -2.46
CA MET A 131 16.93 22.17 -1.54
C MET A 131 17.86 23.33 -1.12
N LYS A 132 18.24 24.21 -2.06
CA LYS A 132 19.07 25.39 -1.79
C LYS A 132 18.38 26.37 -0.82
N ARG A 133 17.09 26.64 -1.00
CA ARG A 133 16.31 27.52 -0.10
C ARG A 133 16.22 26.94 1.30
N TRP A 134 16.00 25.63 1.43
CA TRP A 134 15.98 24.96 2.72
C TRP A 134 17.33 24.99 3.42
N ASN A 135 18.43 24.71 2.71
CA ASN A 135 19.77 24.81 3.28
C ASN A 135 20.05 26.23 3.79
N ALA A 136 19.74 27.26 2.99
CA ALA A 136 19.92 28.65 3.41
C ALA A 136 19.10 29.04 4.64
N ALA A 137 17.88 28.49 4.79
CA ALA A 137 17.05 28.71 5.97
C ALA A 137 17.62 27.99 7.20
N LEU A 138 18.04 26.73 7.07
CA LEU A 138 18.62 25.96 8.17
C LEU A 138 19.98 26.50 8.61
N ASP A 139 20.81 26.98 7.70
CA ASP A 139 22.12 27.58 8.02
C ASP A 139 21.97 28.87 8.84
N ARG A 140 20.86 29.62 8.67
CA ARG A 140 20.54 30.78 9.50
C ARG A 140 20.15 30.36 10.92
N LEU A 141 19.46 29.24 11.06
CA LEU A 141 19.10 28.70 12.37
C LEU A 141 20.34 28.18 13.10
N GLU A 142 21.23 27.44 12.44
CA GLU A 142 22.49 26.98 13.07
C GLU A 142 23.39 28.12 13.54
N LYS A 143 23.37 29.27 12.86
CA LYS A 143 24.12 30.46 13.30
C LYS A 143 23.56 31.13 14.56
N ARG A 144 22.32 30.80 14.96
CA ARG A 144 21.61 31.37 16.11
C ARG A 144 21.61 30.44 17.34
N LEU A 145 22.15 29.23 17.21
CA LEU A 145 22.28 28.22 18.28
C LEU A 145 23.67 28.24 18.89
#